data_AF-Q5V1Y3-F1
#
_entry.id   AF-Q5V1Y3-F1
#
_cell.length_a   1.000
_cell.length_b   1.000
_cell.length_c   1.000
_cell.angle_alpha   90.00
_cell.angle_beta   90.00
_cell.angle_gamma   90.00
#
_symmetry.space_group_name_H-M   'P 1'
#
loop_
_entity.id
_entity.type
_entity.pdbx_description
1 polymer ?
#
loop_
_entity_poly.entity_id
_entity_poly.type
_entity_poly.pdbx_seq_one_letter_code
_entity_poly.pdbx_strand_id
1 'polypeptide(L)'
;MQTETWIERTIIDQLTTHNRRYKHDYGGVEKTTDDLVAACAKLDLATSGDEPGLPSIDQFFTAEMNLEPEVETTLESLEERGLIERVGEQERLGPPLEPGDYGTTARWEPTVEGRAEASAIREAYSTEVEALAESQGTESEEFKQQIVTLARTYGILPDYFG
;
A
#
# COMPACT_ATOMS: atom_id res chain seq x y z
N MET A 1 11.13 1.05 -13.91
CA MET A 1 10.13 0.38 -13.05
C MET A 1 9.59 -0.82 -13.80
N GLN A 2 9.46 -1.94 -13.09
CA GLN A 2 8.81 -3.15 -13.56
C GLN A 2 7.30 -3.11 -13.27
N THR A 3 6.88 -2.42 -12.21
CA THR A 3 5.47 -2.36 -11.81
C THR A 3 4.65 -1.41 -12.70
N GLU A 4 3.45 -1.85 -13.07
CA GLU A 4 2.60 -1.17 -14.05
C GLU A 4 1.38 -0.49 -13.41
N THR A 5 0.82 -1.11 -12.37
CA THR A 5 -0.40 -0.65 -11.71
C THR A 5 -0.10 0.00 -10.35
N TRP A 6 -1.04 0.83 -9.87
CA TRP A 6 -0.95 1.39 -8.54
C TRP A 6 -1.03 0.32 -7.44
N ILE A 7 -1.76 -0.79 -7.67
CA ILE A 7 -1.88 -1.92 -6.74
C ILE A 7 -0.54 -2.61 -6.58
N GLU A 8 0.13 -2.93 -7.71
CA GLU A 8 1.47 -3.52 -7.70
C GLU A 8 2.45 -2.65 -6.90
N ARG A 9 2.43 -1.34 -7.16
CA ARG A 9 3.30 -0.37 -6.48
C ARG A 9 2.98 -0.25 -4.99
N THR A 10 1.69 -0.29 -4.63
CA THR A 10 1.24 -0.25 -3.22
C THR A 10 1.72 -1.49 -2.48
N ILE A 11 1.57 -2.68 -3.07
CA ILE A 11 2.05 -3.93 -2.46
C ILE A 11 3.56 -3.87 -2.21
N ILE A 12 4.32 -3.48 -3.23
CA ILE A 12 5.79 -3.39 -3.16
C ILE A 12 6.25 -2.32 -2.15
N ASP A 13 5.60 -1.16 -2.11
CA ASP A 13 5.90 -0.13 -1.11
C ASP A 13 5.61 -0.65 0.30
N GLN A 14 4.43 -1.23 0.55
CA GLN A 14 4.02 -1.67 1.88
C GLN A 14 4.86 -2.82 2.44
N LEU A 15 5.34 -3.73 1.58
CA LEU A 15 6.27 -4.79 1.96
C LEU A 15 7.66 -4.28 2.36
N THR A 16 7.98 -3.02 2.03
CA THR A 16 9.29 -2.41 2.30
C THR A 16 9.23 -1.20 3.25
N THR A 17 8.02 -0.70 3.53
CA THR A 17 7.78 0.39 4.48
C THR A 17 7.84 -0.15 5.92
N HIS A 18 8.91 0.20 6.64
CA HIS A 18 9.10 -0.20 8.02
C HIS A 18 8.06 0.46 8.94
N ASN A 19 7.47 -0.32 9.85
CA ASN A 19 6.68 0.24 10.94
C ASN A 19 7.62 1.12 11.81
N ARG A 20 7.40 2.44 11.82
CA ARG A 20 8.21 3.46 12.53
C ARG A 20 8.40 3.22 14.04
N ARG A 21 7.82 2.16 14.62
CA ARG A 21 8.02 1.73 16.02
C ARG A 21 9.27 0.86 16.26
N TYR A 22 9.92 0.32 15.23
CA TYR A 22 11.05 -0.60 15.41
C TYR A 22 12.41 0.14 15.41
N LYS A 23 12.88 0.52 16.59
CA LYS A 23 14.21 1.11 16.84
C LYS A 23 15.39 0.13 16.70
N HIS A 24 15.12 -1.13 16.39
CA HIS A 24 16.12 -2.18 16.28
C HIS A 24 15.94 -2.90 14.96
N ASP A 25 16.90 -2.70 14.07
CA ASP A 25 17.06 -3.33 12.77
C ASP A 25 17.02 -4.87 12.88
N TYR A 26 16.67 -5.56 11.78
CA TYR A 26 16.59 -7.03 11.57
C TYR A 26 15.23 -7.75 11.72
N GLY A 27 14.18 -7.26 11.07
CA GLY A 27 13.03 -8.10 10.71
C GLY A 27 12.38 -7.60 9.43
N GLY A 28 12.28 -8.45 8.40
CA GLY A 28 11.47 -8.15 7.22
C GLY A 28 10.05 -7.77 7.66
N VAL A 29 9.45 -6.79 6.99
CA VAL A 29 8.05 -6.44 7.22
C VAL A 29 7.21 -7.48 6.49
N GLU A 30 7.11 -8.68 7.06
CA GLU A 30 6.13 -9.66 6.62
C GLU A 30 4.75 -8.99 6.66
N LYS A 31 4.01 -9.05 5.55
CA LYS A 31 2.62 -8.58 5.48
C LYS A 31 1.71 -9.72 5.09
N THR A 32 0.52 -9.74 5.66
CA THR A 32 -0.52 -10.67 5.22
C THR A 32 -1.19 -10.18 3.94
N THR A 33 -1.86 -11.06 3.20
CA THR A 33 -2.76 -10.64 2.11
C THR A 33 -3.76 -9.59 2.62
N ASP A 34 -4.35 -9.83 3.79
CA ASP A 34 -5.35 -8.94 4.40
C ASP A 34 -4.76 -7.54 4.69
N ASP A 35 -3.51 -7.45 5.19
CA ASP A 35 -2.81 -6.17 5.41
C ASP A 35 -2.64 -5.38 4.09
N LEU A 36 -2.37 -6.08 3.00
CA LEU A 36 -2.12 -5.51 1.68
C LEU A 36 -3.43 -5.06 1.02
N VAL A 37 -4.50 -5.84 1.17
CA VAL A 37 -5.88 -5.44 0.79
C VAL A 37 -6.27 -4.16 1.52
N ALA A 38 -6.06 -4.12 2.84
CA ALA A 38 -6.36 -2.95 3.66
C ALA A 38 -5.56 -1.71 3.20
N ALA A 39 -4.29 -1.88 2.83
CA ALA A 39 -3.48 -0.78 2.33
C ALA A 39 -3.95 -0.26 0.96
N CYS A 40 -4.32 -1.15 0.05
CA CYS A 40 -4.87 -0.79 -1.25
C CYS A 40 -6.21 -0.05 -1.10
N ALA A 41 -7.10 -0.54 -0.22
CA ALA A 41 -8.36 0.11 0.11
C ALA A 41 -8.15 1.51 0.73
N LYS A 42 -7.18 1.66 1.64
CA LYS A 42 -6.80 2.97 2.20
C LYS A 42 -6.37 3.94 1.10
N LEU A 43 -5.51 3.51 0.19
CA LEU A 43 -5.04 4.38 -0.89
C LEU A 43 -6.17 4.74 -1.85
N ASP A 44 -7.02 3.77 -2.20
CA ASP A 44 -8.19 4.00 -3.05
C ASP A 44 -9.12 5.05 -2.46
N LEU A 45 -9.51 4.88 -1.20
CA LEU A 45 -10.37 5.83 -0.49
C LEU A 45 -9.69 7.20 -0.29
N ALA A 46 -8.38 7.24 -0.04
CA ALA A 46 -7.65 8.50 0.11
C ALA A 46 -7.52 9.28 -1.21
N THR A 47 -7.72 8.63 -2.35
CA THR A 47 -7.48 9.21 -3.69
C THR A 47 -8.72 9.29 -4.57
N SER A 48 -9.85 8.71 -4.15
CA SER A 48 -11.12 8.70 -4.90
C SER A 48 -11.85 10.04 -4.91
N GLY A 49 -11.46 11.01 -4.08
CA GLY A 49 -11.98 12.38 -4.13
C GLY A 49 -13.44 12.56 -3.68
N ASP A 50 -14.09 11.49 -3.24
CA ASP A 50 -15.48 11.48 -2.80
C ASP A 50 -15.57 11.75 -1.29
N GLU A 51 -15.92 13.00 -0.97
CA GLU A 51 -16.26 13.57 0.34
C GLU A 51 -15.13 14.05 1.27
N PRO A 52 -15.25 15.27 1.83
CA PRO A 52 -14.36 15.76 2.88
C PRO A 52 -14.70 15.08 4.21
N GLY A 53 -14.21 13.86 4.42
CA GLY A 53 -14.42 13.11 5.65
C GLY A 53 -13.52 11.88 5.74
N LEU A 54 -13.32 11.37 6.96
CA LEU A 54 -12.76 10.03 7.13
C LEU A 54 -13.79 9.01 6.62
N PRO A 55 -13.38 8.00 5.84
CA PRO A 55 -14.31 6.96 5.40
C PRO A 55 -14.90 6.25 6.62
N SER A 56 -16.19 5.91 6.53
CA SER A 56 -16.84 5.07 7.53
C SER A 56 -16.23 3.67 7.52
N ILE A 57 -16.43 2.93 8.61
CA ILE A 57 -15.98 1.54 8.72
C ILE A 57 -16.64 0.68 7.63
N ASP A 58 -17.92 0.90 7.32
CA ASP A 58 -18.64 0.16 6.28
C ASP A 58 -18.10 0.46 4.87
N GLN A 59 -17.74 1.73 4.60
CA GLN A 59 -17.08 2.12 3.35
C GLN A 59 -15.71 1.44 3.22
N PHE A 60 -14.97 1.35 4.32
CA PHE A 60 -13.67 0.69 4.37
C PHE A 60 -13.78 -0.81 4.04
N PHE A 61 -14.66 -1.54 4.73
CA PHE A 61 -14.86 -2.97 4.46
C PHE A 61 -15.41 -3.24 3.06
N THR A 62 -16.27 -2.35 2.54
CA THR A 62 -16.74 -2.45 1.16
C THR A 62 -15.60 -2.30 0.16
N ALA A 63 -14.69 -1.35 0.39
CA ALA A 63 -13.52 -1.15 -0.45
C ALA A 63 -12.55 -2.34 -0.41
N GLU A 64 -12.30 -2.91 0.78
CA GLU A 64 -11.48 -4.12 0.93
C GLU A 64 -12.08 -5.30 0.16
N MET A 65 -13.37 -5.58 0.34
CA MET A 65 -14.05 -6.69 -0.35
C MET A 65 -14.04 -6.53 -1.88
N ASN A 66 -14.12 -5.30 -2.38
CA ASN A 66 -14.08 -5.03 -3.82
C ASN A 66 -12.67 -5.20 -4.41
N LEU A 67 -11.63 -4.93 -3.63
CA LEU A 67 -10.23 -4.99 -4.08
C LEU A 67 -9.56 -6.35 -3.82
N GLU A 68 -10.06 -7.13 -2.86
CA GLU A 68 -9.47 -8.42 -2.46
C GLU A 68 -9.15 -9.34 -3.67
N PRO A 69 -10.06 -9.58 -4.64
CA PRO A 69 -9.75 -10.46 -5.77
C PRO A 69 -8.62 -9.92 -6.68
N GLU A 70 -8.55 -8.61 -6.85
CA GLU A 70 -7.54 -7.96 -7.69
C GLU A 70 -6.17 -7.97 -6.99
N VAL A 71 -6.16 -7.76 -5.68
CA VAL A 71 -4.95 -7.84 -4.85
C VAL A 71 -4.40 -9.27 -4.84
N GLU A 72 -5.25 -10.28 -4.64
CA GLU A 72 -4.82 -11.69 -4.69
C GLU A 72 -4.20 -12.05 -6.05
N THR A 73 -4.87 -11.68 -7.15
CA THR A 73 -4.32 -11.89 -8.51
C THR A 73 -2.98 -11.16 -8.70
N THR A 74 -2.86 -9.96 -8.14
CA THR A 74 -1.63 -9.16 -8.23
C THR A 74 -0.49 -9.79 -7.43
N LEU A 75 -0.77 -10.37 -6.25
CA LEU A 75 0.23 -11.07 -5.44
C LEU A 75 0.81 -12.28 -6.19
N GLU A 76 -0.06 -13.09 -6.81
CA GLU A 76 0.38 -14.22 -7.64
C GLU A 76 1.28 -13.75 -8.80
N SER A 77 0.86 -12.69 -9.51
CA SER A 77 1.66 -12.10 -10.61
C SER A 77 3.03 -11.58 -10.12
N LEU A 78 3.07 -10.87 -8.99
CA LEU A 78 4.32 -10.35 -8.42
C LEU A 78 5.26 -11.47 -7.93
N GLU A 79 4.70 -12.56 -7.40
CA GLU A 79 5.45 -13.77 -7.02
C GLU A 79 6.03 -14.47 -8.24
N GLU A 80 5.23 -14.68 -9.30
CA GLU A 80 5.69 -15.27 -10.57
C GLU A 80 6.81 -14.44 -11.22
N ARG A 81 6.77 -13.12 -11.04
CA ARG A 81 7.80 -12.17 -11.51
C ARG A 81 9.01 -12.08 -10.58
N GLY A 82 9.00 -12.76 -9.43
CA GLY A 82 10.10 -12.79 -8.47
C GLY A 82 10.32 -11.47 -7.73
N LEU A 83 9.29 -10.62 -7.61
CA LEU A 83 9.37 -9.37 -6.85
C LEU A 83 9.00 -9.56 -5.38
N ILE A 84 8.18 -10.57 -5.08
CA ILE A 84 7.79 -10.96 -3.72
C ILE A 84 7.87 -12.48 -3.60
N GLU A 85 7.82 -12.99 -2.37
CA GLU A 85 7.76 -14.41 -2.10
C GLU A 85 6.76 -14.71 -0.97
N ARG A 86 6.03 -15.82 -1.08
CA ARG A 86 5.20 -16.32 0.02
C ARG A 86 6.08 -17.05 1.05
N VAL A 87 6.14 -16.51 2.25
CA VAL A 87 6.97 -17.04 3.36
C VAL A 87 6.20 -17.90 4.35
N GLY A 88 4.87 -17.97 4.22
CA GLY A 88 4.04 -18.89 5.00
C GLY A 88 2.59 -18.45 5.11
N GLU A 89 1.96 -18.84 6.21
CA GLU A 89 0.59 -18.48 6.56
C GLU A 89 0.54 -17.98 8.01
N GLN A 90 -0.54 -17.26 8.31
CA GLN A 90 -0.89 -16.78 9.65
C GLN A 90 -2.39 -16.98 9.88
N GLU A 91 -2.80 -17.27 11.11
CA GLU A 91 -4.22 -17.26 11.47
C GLU A 91 -4.82 -15.87 11.23
N ARG A 92 -5.97 -15.82 10.55
CA ARG A 92 -6.72 -14.57 10.37
C ARG A 92 -7.27 -14.12 11.71
N LEU A 93 -7.07 -12.84 11.99
CA LEU A 93 -7.72 -12.20 13.12
C LEU A 93 -9.13 -11.81 12.68
N GLY A 94 -10.14 -12.42 13.30
CA GLY A 94 -11.52 -11.98 13.14
C GLY A 94 -11.81 -10.65 13.84
N PRO A 95 -13.08 -10.19 13.77
CA PRO A 95 -13.51 -8.97 14.44
C PRO A 95 -13.14 -8.99 15.94
N PRO A 96 -12.74 -7.84 16.51
CA PRO A 96 -12.44 -7.75 17.93
C PRO A 96 -13.62 -8.26 18.76
N LEU A 97 -13.33 -9.13 19.73
CA LEU A 97 -14.31 -9.71 20.68
C LEU A 97 -15.28 -10.75 20.07
N GLU A 98 -15.12 -11.12 18.81
CA GLU A 98 -15.84 -12.25 18.22
C GLU A 98 -14.95 -13.50 18.19
N PRO A 99 -15.27 -14.54 19.00
CA PRO A 99 -14.56 -15.79 18.91
C PRO A 99 -15.01 -16.55 17.65
N GLY A 100 -14.05 -17.01 16.85
CA GLY A 100 -14.30 -17.79 15.64
C GLY A 100 -13.02 -18.31 15.03
N ASP A 101 -13.16 -19.33 14.17
CA ASP A 101 -12.12 -19.72 13.23
C ASP A 101 -12.36 -18.94 11.92
N TYR A 102 -11.45 -18.03 11.62
CA TYR A 102 -11.52 -17.16 10.44
C TYR A 102 -10.58 -17.64 9.32
N GLY A 103 -9.98 -18.83 9.47
CA GLY A 103 -9.03 -19.41 8.53
C GLY A 103 -7.63 -18.81 8.63
N THR A 104 -6.83 -19.02 7.59
CA THR A 104 -5.47 -18.49 7.46
C THR A 104 -5.37 -17.50 6.32
N THR A 105 -4.36 -16.63 6.39
CA THR A 105 -3.98 -15.68 5.34
C THR A 105 -2.50 -15.85 5.01
N ALA A 106 -2.13 -15.68 3.74
CA ALA A 106 -0.76 -15.84 3.28
C ALA A 106 0.12 -14.69 3.80
N ARG A 107 1.38 -15.00 4.15
CA ARG A 107 2.41 -14.02 4.50
C ARG A 107 3.40 -13.85 3.36
N TRP A 108 3.76 -12.60 3.10
CA TRP A 108 4.57 -12.18 1.97
C TRP A 108 5.77 -11.36 2.43
N GLU A 109 6.90 -11.52 1.74
CA GLU A 109 8.09 -10.69 1.87
C GLU A 109 8.57 -10.18 0.51
N PRO A 110 9.26 -9.02 0.45
CA PRO A 110 9.85 -8.55 -0.79
C PRO A 110 11.17 -9.27 -1.06
N THR A 111 11.41 -9.64 -2.32
CA THR A 111 12.73 -10.13 -2.75
C THR A 111 13.75 -8.98 -2.82
N VAL A 112 14.99 -9.29 -3.22
CA VAL A 112 16.00 -8.23 -3.48
C VAL A 112 15.55 -7.33 -4.62
N GLU A 113 14.98 -7.93 -5.66
CA GLU A 113 14.41 -7.26 -6.82
C GLU A 113 13.20 -6.40 -6.44
N GLY A 114 12.31 -6.91 -5.57
CA GLY A 114 11.18 -6.15 -5.02
C GLY A 114 11.63 -4.91 -4.24
N ARG A 115 12.71 -5.01 -3.45
CA ARG A 115 13.28 -3.87 -2.72
C ARG A 115 13.90 -2.83 -3.65
N ALA A 116 14.55 -3.27 -4.72
CA ALA A 116 15.09 -2.38 -5.74
C ALA A 116 13.96 -1.63 -6.48
N GLU A 117 12.88 -2.34 -6.82
CA GLU A 117 11.68 -1.74 -7.42
C GLU A 117 11.02 -0.72 -6.48
N ALA A 118 10.87 -1.05 -5.20
CA ALA A 118 10.35 -0.11 -4.20
C ALA A 118 11.20 1.17 -4.10
N SER A 119 12.52 1.03 -4.19
CA SER A 119 13.44 2.17 -4.17
C SER A 119 13.25 3.05 -5.41
N ALA A 120 13.11 2.44 -6.59
CA ALA A 120 12.86 3.16 -7.83
C ALA A 120 11.52 3.91 -7.83
N ILE A 121 10.46 3.29 -7.27
CA ILE A 121 9.14 3.92 -7.10
C ILE A 121 9.26 5.18 -6.22
N ARG A 122 9.91 5.07 -5.07
CA ARG A 122 10.06 6.18 -4.11
C ARG A 122 10.93 7.32 -4.66
N GLU A 123 12.00 6.99 -5.37
CA GLU A 123 12.86 7.99 -6.01
C GLU A 123 12.10 8.78 -7.08
N ALA A 124 11.33 8.07 -7.93
CA ALA A 124 10.50 8.70 -8.96
C ALA A 124 9.42 9.60 -8.33
N TYR A 125 8.71 9.10 -7.30
CA TYR A 125 7.73 9.89 -6.57
C TYR A 125 8.34 11.15 -5.93
N SER A 126 9.48 11.02 -5.22
CA SER A 126 10.15 12.15 -4.57
C SER A 126 10.54 13.22 -5.60
N THR A 127 11.11 12.79 -6.73
CA THR A 127 11.52 13.69 -7.82
C THR A 127 10.33 14.48 -8.36
N GLU A 128 9.19 13.82 -8.59
CA GLU A 128 8.00 14.51 -9.09
C GLU A 128 7.37 15.44 -8.05
N VAL A 129 7.35 15.04 -6.78
CA VAL A 129 6.86 15.91 -5.69
C VAL A 129 7.73 17.16 -5.53
N GLU A 130 9.06 17.02 -5.61
CA GLU A 130 10.00 18.15 -5.56
C GLU A 130 9.78 19.12 -6.73
N ALA A 131 9.68 18.60 -7.96
CA ALA A 131 9.39 19.43 -9.14
C ALA A 131 8.03 20.14 -9.05
N LEU A 132 7.03 19.46 -8.48
CA LEU A 132 5.71 20.03 -8.24
C LEU A 132 5.78 21.16 -7.18
N ALA A 133 6.53 20.95 -6.09
CA ALA A 133 6.70 21.93 -5.02
C ALA A 133 7.40 23.21 -5.53
N GLU A 134 8.42 23.07 -6.38
CA GLU A 134 9.13 24.19 -6.98
C GLU A 134 8.27 25.02 -7.94
N SER A 135 7.32 24.39 -8.64
CA SER A 135 6.52 25.05 -9.67
C SER A 135 5.27 25.77 -9.15
N GLN A 136 4.59 25.22 -8.14
CA GLN A 136 3.25 25.69 -7.73
C GLN A 136 3.19 26.17 -6.27
N GLY A 137 4.25 25.98 -5.48
CA GLY A 137 4.24 26.24 -4.04
C GLY A 137 3.36 25.25 -3.26
N THR A 138 3.87 24.74 -2.14
CA THR A 138 3.28 23.62 -1.40
C THR A 138 1.93 23.92 -0.74
N GLU A 139 1.53 25.20 -0.64
CA GLU A 139 0.27 25.62 -0.01
C GLU A 139 -0.90 25.70 -1.01
N SER A 140 -0.65 25.60 -2.32
CA SER A 140 -1.69 25.73 -3.34
C SER A 140 -2.64 24.52 -3.38
N GLU A 141 -3.91 24.77 -3.69
CA GLU A 141 -4.89 23.69 -3.89
C GLU A 141 -4.53 22.80 -5.09
N GLU A 142 -3.90 23.37 -6.12
CA GLU A 142 -3.40 22.63 -7.28
C GLU A 142 -2.30 21.64 -6.87
N PHE A 143 -1.36 22.06 -6.02
CA PHE A 143 -0.34 21.18 -5.43
C PHE A 143 -0.99 20.03 -4.65
N LYS A 144 -1.99 20.34 -3.81
CA LYS A 144 -2.70 19.32 -3.00
C LYS A 144 -3.47 18.30 -3.85
N GLN A 145 -4.07 18.73 -4.96
CA GLN A 145 -4.74 17.79 -5.87
C GLN A 145 -3.74 16.94 -6.66
N GLN A 146 -2.66 17.56 -7.13
CA GLN A 146 -1.63 16.85 -7.90
C GLN A 146 -0.86 15.86 -7.04
N ILE A 147 -0.56 16.17 -5.77
CA ILE A 147 0.12 15.22 -4.88
C ILE A 147 -0.72 13.98 -4.57
N VAL A 148 -2.06 14.10 -4.49
CA VAL A 148 -2.98 12.94 -4.38
C VAL A 148 -2.89 12.06 -5.63
N THR A 149 -2.88 12.70 -6.81
CA THR A 149 -2.76 11.99 -8.08
C THR A 149 -1.41 11.28 -8.21
N LEU A 150 -0.32 11.92 -7.77
CA LEU A 150 1.01 11.32 -7.74
C LEU A 150 1.06 10.16 -6.75
N ALA A 151 0.50 10.32 -5.55
CA ALA A 151 0.43 9.28 -4.53
C ALA A 151 -0.28 8.02 -5.07
N ARG A 152 -1.43 8.22 -5.75
CA ARG A 152 -2.14 7.14 -6.44
C ARG A 152 -1.30 6.51 -7.54
N THR A 153 -0.68 7.32 -8.40
CA THR A 153 0.14 6.83 -9.52
C THR A 153 1.28 5.95 -9.02
N TYR A 154 1.95 6.36 -7.96
CA TYR A 154 3.11 5.67 -7.41
C TYR A 154 2.77 4.63 -6.34
N GLY A 155 1.48 4.40 -6.03
CA GLY A 155 1.09 3.44 -5.00
C GLY A 155 1.57 3.80 -3.60
N ILE A 156 1.82 5.08 -3.33
CA ILE A 156 2.35 5.55 -2.05
C ILE A 156 1.20 6.08 -1.21
N LEU A 157 1.04 5.54 -0.01
CA LEU A 157 0.09 6.08 0.95
C LEU A 157 0.53 7.49 1.36
N PRO A 158 -0.28 8.53 1.09
CA PRO A 158 0.06 9.87 1.52
C PRO A 158 0.02 9.93 3.06
N ASP A 159 1.05 10.53 3.67
CA ASP A 159 1.15 10.80 5.10
C ASP A 159 0.14 11.92 5.49
N TYR A 160 -1.16 11.68 5.38
CA TYR A 160 -2.21 12.63 5.82
C TYR A 160 -2.46 12.61 7.35
N PHE A 161 -1.71 11.78 8.10
CA PHE A 161 -1.85 11.63 9.57
C PHE A 161 -0.52 11.82 10.31
N GLY A 162 0.14 12.96 10.06
CA GLY A 162 1.21 13.50 10.89
C GLY A 162 0.75 14.77 11.61
#